data_AF-A0A1C6E451-F1
#
_entry.id   AF-A0A1C6E451-F1
#
_cell.length_a   1.000
_cell.length_b   1.000
_cell.length_c   1.000
_cell.angle_alpha   90.00
_cell.angle_beta   90.00
_cell.angle_gamma   90.00
#
_symmetry.space_group_name_H-M   'P 1'
#
loop_
_entity.id
_entity.type
_entity.pdbx_description
1 polymer ?
#
loop_
_entity_poly.entity_id
_entity_poly.type
_entity_poly.pdbx_seq_one_letter_code
_entity_poly.pdbx_strand_id
1 'polypeptide(L)' 'MFTAWVMDSDGEVRKQFDDCMQVSVLSEEQMQMKYPEIIDAIGYTSNYVCLVDSQGPHFYPLYVYSVNIG' A
#
# COMPACT_ATOMS: atom_id res chain seq x y z
N MET A 1 -0.23 9.63 -13.98
CA MET A 1 0.70 9.82 -12.86
C MET A 1 0.11 10.89 -11.96
N PHE A 2 0.05 10.64 -10.67
CA PHE A 2 -0.55 11.50 -9.66
C PHE A 2 0.25 11.39 -8.36
N THR A 3 0.00 12.31 -7.43
CA THR A 3 0.66 12.24 -6.13
C THR A 3 -0.19 11.42 -5.16
N ALA A 4 0.43 10.49 -4.45
CA ALA A 4 -0.23 9.72 -3.41
C ALA A 4 0.48 9.91 -2.06
N TRP A 5 -0.30 10.05 -0.99
CA TRP A 5 0.21 10.16 0.37
C TRP A 5 -0.29 9.00 1.20
N VAL A 6 0.65 8.30 1.83
CA VAL A 6 0.35 7.27 2.84
C VAL A 6 0.28 7.94 4.19
N MET A 7 -0.86 7.81 4.85
CA MET A 7 -1.10 8.31 6.20
C MET A 7 -1.24 7.14 7.17
N ASP A 8 -0.77 7.31 8.40
CA ASP A 8 -1.01 6.34 9.48
C ASP A 8 -2.39 6.54 10.13
N SER A 9 -2.66 5.75 11.18
CA SER A 9 -3.89 5.82 11.96
C SER A 9 -4.07 7.13 12.73
N ASP A 10 -3.00 7.87 12.98
CA ASP A 10 -3.03 9.15 13.68
C ASP A 10 -3.28 10.32 12.70
N GLY A 11 -3.34 10.04 11.40
CA GLY A 11 -3.56 11.04 10.35
C GLY A 11 -2.27 11.72 9.87
N GLU A 12 -1.11 11.23 10.30
CA GLU A 12 0.19 11.79 9.92
C GLU A 12 0.68 11.20 8.60
N VAL A 13 1.19 12.06 7.71
CA VAL A 13 1.76 11.64 6.43
C VAL A 13 3.10 10.95 6.69
N ARG A 14 3.14 9.64 6.45
CA ARG A 14 4.36 8.82 6.60
C ARG A 14 5.20 8.81 5.34
N LYS A 15 4.57 8.85 4.17
CA LYS A 15 5.28 8.84 2.88
C LYS A 15 4.48 9.50 1.77
N GLN A 16 5.20 10.12 0.85
CA GLN A 16 4.67 10.75 -0.36
C GLN A 16 5.28 10.05 -1.59
N PHE A 17 4.45 9.85 -2.61
CA PHE A 17 4.78 9.25 -3.91
C PHE A 17 4.35 10.22 -5.00
N ASP A 18 5.30 10.95 -5.58
CA ASP A 18 5.02 11.98 -6.60
C ASP A 18 4.74 11.41 -7.99
N ASP A 19 5.18 10.19 -8.24
CA ASP A 19 5.13 9.51 -9.52
C ASP A 19 4.22 8.27 -9.51
N CYS A 20 3.21 8.28 -8.64
CA CYS A 20 2.28 7.16 -8.52
C CYS A 20 1.49 6.97 -9.82
N MET A 21 1.51 5.75 -10.33
CA MET A 21 0.84 5.36 -11.57
C MET A 21 -0.49 4.66 -11.30
N GLN A 22 -0.56 3.89 -10.21
CA GLN A 22 -1.74 3.11 -9.86
C GLN A 22 -1.86 2.93 -8.35
N VAL A 23 -3.09 3.03 -7.83
CA VAL A 23 -3.46 2.57 -6.49
C VAL A 23 -4.51 1.49 -6.62
N SER A 24 -4.35 0.40 -5.88
CA SER A 24 -5.35 -0.66 -5.80
C SER A 24 -5.40 -1.23 -4.40
N VAL A 25 -6.54 -1.83 -4.04
CA VAL A 25 -6.67 -2.60 -2.80
C VAL A 25 -6.66 -4.08 -3.15
N LEU A 26 -5.77 -4.81 -2.51
CA LEU A 26 -5.68 -6.26 -2.61
C LEU A 26 -6.26 -6.88 -1.35
N SER A 27 -7.15 -7.87 -1.53
CA SER A 27 -7.60 -8.68 -0.40
C SER A 27 -6.47 -9.54 0.13
N GLU A 28 -6.59 -10.01 1.37
CA GLU A 28 -5.64 -10.97 1.95
C GLU A 28 -5.43 -12.19 1.04
N GLU A 29 -6.51 -12.77 0.49
CA GLU A 29 -6.44 -13.90 -0.44
C GLU A 29 -5.62 -13.57 -1.70
N GLN A 30 -5.82 -12.39 -2.29
CA GLN A 30 -5.05 -11.93 -3.44
C GLN A 30 -3.57 -11.72 -3.11
N MET A 31 -3.28 -11.21 -1.91
CA MET A 31 -1.91 -11.06 -1.41
C MET A 31 -1.26 -12.43 -1.18
N GLN A 32 -1.97 -13.41 -0.62
CA GLN A 32 -1.43 -14.77 -0.42
C GLN A 32 -1.15 -15.47 -1.75
N MET A 33 -1.99 -15.26 -2.77
CA MET A 33 -1.80 -15.86 -4.08
C MET A 33 -0.67 -15.22 -4.90
N LYS A 34 -0.48 -13.90 -4.79
CA LYS A 34 0.44 -13.14 -5.66
C LYS A 34 1.74 -12.72 -4.98
N TYR A 35 1.70 -12.46 -3.69
CA TYR A 35 2.78 -11.86 -2.90
C TYR A 35 2.90 -12.51 -1.49
N PRO A 36 2.96 -13.85 -1.38
CA PRO A 36 3.06 -14.53 -0.09
C PRO A 36 4.30 -14.10 0.72
N GLU A 37 5.41 -13.84 0.04
CA GLU A 37 6.66 -13.38 0.66
C GLU A 37 6.53 -11.99 1.32
N ILE A 38 5.64 -11.15 0.81
CA ILE A 38 5.38 -9.82 1.37
C ILE A 38 4.56 -9.94 2.67
N ILE A 39 3.57 -10.85 2.69
CA ILE A 39 2.81 -11.12 3.91
C ILE A 39 3.75 -11.66 4.99
N ASP A 40 4.60 -12.62 4.65
CA ASP A 40 5.55 -13.21 5.59
C ASP A 40 6.54 -12.17 6.13
N ALA A 41 7.01 -11.25 5.28
CA ALA A 41 7.91 -10.18 5.69
C ALA A 41 7.24 -9.13 6.60
N ILE A 42 5.98 -8.80 6.34
CA ILE A 42 5.23 -7.81 7.13
C ILE A 42 4.70 -8.43 8.44
N GLY A 43 4.35 -9.71 8.42
CA GLY A 43 3.88 -10.46 9.60
C GLY A 43 2.44 -10.17 10.01
N TYR A 44 1.63 -9.55 9.15
CA TYR A 44 0.22 -9.22 9.43
C TYR A 44 -0.73 -9.69 8.33
N THR A 45 -1.81 -10.33 8.72
CA THR A 45 -2.94 -10.66 7.84
C THR A 45 -3.91 -9.47 7.80
N SER A 46 -4.04 -8.84 6.63
CA SER A 46 -4.92 -7.70 6.39
C SER A 46 -5.22 -7.61 4.90
N ASN A 47 -6.18 -6.77 4.53
CA ASN A 47 -6.20 -6.20 3.19
C ASN A 47 -5.04 -5.20 3.05
N TYR A 48 -4.51 -5.04 1.85
CA TYR A 48 -3.36 -4.19 1.58
C TYR A 48 -3.67 -3.17 0.49
N VAL A 49 -3.21 -1.94 0.68
CA VAL A 49 -3.08 -1.00 -0.43
C VAL A 49 -1.80 -1.33 -1.18
N CYS A 50 -1.92 -1.52 -2.49
CA CYS A 50 -0.82 -1.64 -3.43
C CYS A 50 -0.71 -0.36 -4.24
N LEU A 51 0.38 0.36 -4.03
CA LEU A 51 0.78 1.57 -4.75
C LEU A 51 1.86 1.22 -5.76
N VAL A 52 1.70 1.58 -7.02
CA VAL A 52 2.70 1.36 -8.06
C VAL A 52 3.27 2.70 -8.50
N ASP A 53 4.57 2.90 -8.33
CA ASP A 53 5.34 4.03 -8.84
C ASP A 53 6.38 3.57 -9.88
N SER A 54 7.32 4.42 -10.27
CA SER A 54 8.38 4.03 -11.21
C SER A 54 9.38 3.03 -10.65
N GLN A 55 9.44 2.86 -9.33
CA GLN A 55 10.35 1.96 -8.63
C GLN A 55 9.73 0.57 -8.39
N GLY A 56 8.40 0.48 -8.41
CA GLY A 56 7.66 -0.77 -8.34
C GLY A 56 6.44 -0.71 -7.42
N PRO A 57 5.91 -1.87 -7.01
CA PRO A 57 4.78 -1.95 -6.09
C PRO A 57 5.23 -1.77 -4.62
N HIS A 58 4.46 -0.98 -3.88
CA HIS A 58 4.60 -0.74 -2.45
C HIS A 58 3.33 -1.19 -1.75
N PHE A 59 3.48 -1.92 -0.64
CA PHE A 59 2.37 -2.56 0.07
C PHE A 59 2.18 -1.98 1.46
N TYR A 60 0.96 -1.58 1.79
CA TYR A 60 0.61 -1.00 3.08
C TYR A 60 -0.63 -1.67 3.67
N PRO A 61 -0.57 -2.22 4.90
CA PRO A 61 -1.74 -2.81 5.55
C PRO A 61 -2.84 -1.77 5.78
N LEU A 62 -4.05 -2.02 5.27
CA LEU A 62 -5.20 -1.11 5.42
C LEU A 62 -5.67 -0.92 6.86
N TYR A 63 -5.36 -1.86 7.75
CA TYR A 63 -5.67 -1.74 9.17
C TYR A 63 -4.88 -0.60 9.85
N VAL A 64 -3.71 -0.26 9.30
CA VAL A 64 -2.77 0.71 9.91
C VAL A 64 -2.68 1.98 9.07
N TYR A 65 -2.77 1.86 7.75
CA TYR A 65 -2.52 2.96 6.84
C TYR A 65 -3.70 3.24 5.91
N SER A 66 -3.84 4.51 5.56
CA SER A 66 -4.74 5.00 4.52
C SER A 66 -3.95 5.70 3.42
N VAL A 67 -4.54 5.83 2.24
CA VAL A 67 -3.91 6.50 1.10
C VAL A 67 -4.83 7.58 0.56
N ASN A 68 -4.30 8.80 0.47
CA ASN A 68 -4.93 9.92 -0.19
C ASN A 68 -4.27 10.17 -1.54
N ILE A 69 -5.05 10.57 -2.54
CA ILE A 69 -4.60 10.90 -3.89
C ILE A 69 -4.89 12.37 -4.21
N GLY A 70 -4.03 13.00 -4.99
CA GLY A 70 -4.18 14.39 -5.41
C GLY A 70 -3.37 14.75 -6.65
#